data_AF-A0A936MUY0-F1
#
_entry.id   AF-A0A936MUY0-F1
#
_cell.length_a   1.000
_cell.length_b   1.000
_cell.length_c   1.000
_cell.angle_alpha   90.00
_cell.angle_beta   90.00
_cell.angle_gamma   90.00
#
_symmetry.space_group_name_H-M   'P 1'
#
loop_
_entity.id
_entity.type
_entity.pdbx_description
1 polymer ?
#
loop_
_entity_poly.entity_id
_entity_poly.type
_entity_poly.pdbx_seq_one_letter_code
_entity_poly.pdbx_strand_id
1 'polypeptide(L)'
;MTAKRIDFGSALSEAAHAPITLAFEHWREVRVMPGLAEVTKEKLVGALVQGVQATAKRSGLSPREVQAILPWAEMMAHADKIEAARVQAQATFERYSLAVGGLLTGLAGATIEVDPRRKSAAQALLNVSRRFSRERELVAPLKQLSAELDIWEEGIEKAAETINKSNLVQRVLQRRLLLRVSLGFLIFSVISVAVAFQVRERRIAGARQRVAARIAAIKDPCIPIELSDDEQRHALPEHFDAIDAKKKVCEDKQAKERYLTSCDTLAKDLETGKLTAEDQATAKDAAARLGRAAEGKLQAEDLLVTAASMPCGDTKAKDRIWLAYVRAAVRSKDAWGETPSISDDLRKMLGTKEFENETGYKENIGKDSEAMASKAMGTGNAEAVERAKKLCQARVDWKLEIGKKCERFLALQESLEKAKK
;
A
#
# COMPACT_ATOMS: atom_id res chain seq x y z
N MET A 1 -14.04 40.44 23.97
CA MET A 1 -12.64 40.92 23.93
C MET A 1 -12.56 42.04 22.91
N THR A 2 -12.55 43.29 23.36
CA THR A 2 -12.34 44.44 22.49
C THR A 2 -10.91 44.39 21.97
N ALA A 3 -10.73 44.25 20.66
CA ALA A 3 -9.40 44.25 20.05
C ALA A 3 -8.71 45.57 20.43
N LYS A 4 -7.63 45.49 21.22
CA LYS A 4 -6.82 46.63 21.63
C LYS A 4 -6.40 47.36 20.35
N ARG A 5 -6.95 48.56 20.12
CA ARG A 5 -6.65 49.37 18.94
C ARG A 5 -5.14 49.58 18.93
N ILE A 6 -4.47 49.10 17.89
CA ILE A 6 -3.03 49.26 17.75
C ILE A 6 -2.83 50.70 17.27
N ASP A 7 -2.60 51.62 18.20
CA ASP A 7 -2.29 53.00 17.86
C ASP A 7 -0.82 53.10 17.45
N PHE A 8 -0.55 53.07 16.15
CA PHE A 8 0.81 53.09 15.61
C PHE A 8 1.55 54.40 15.92
N GLY A 9 0.83 55.52 15.95
CA GLY A 9 1.34 56.82 16.35
C GLY A 9 1.82 56.87 17.81
N SER A 10 1.33 55.99 18.69
CA SER A 10 1.77 55.97 20.09
C SER A 10 3.26 55.67 20.23
N ALA A 11 3.81 54.76 19.42
CA ALA A 11 5.24 54.42 19.45
C ALA A 11 6.13 55.56 18.96
N LEU A 12 5.66 56.36 18.00
CA LEU A 12 6.36 57.57 17.57
C LEU A 12 6.35 58.61 18.68
N SER A 13 5.16 58.92 19.21
CA SER A 13 4.96 59.95 20.24
C SER A 13 5.75 59.63 21.51
N GLU A 14 5.69 58.39 22.00
CA GLU A 14 6.41 57.95 23.20
C GLU A 14 7.93 58.12 23.07
N ALA A 15 8.50 57.68 21.95
CA ALA A 15 9.93 57.83 21.70
C ALA A 15 10.35 59.29 21.47
N ALA A 16 9.61 60.03 20.64
CA ALA A 16 9.93 61.42 20.29
C ALA A 16 9.76 62.38 21.49
N HIS A 17 8.86 62.08 22.42
CA HIS A 17 8.69 62.83 23.67
C HIS A 17 9.66 62.42 24.78
N ALA A 18 10.54 61.42 24.60
CA ALA A 18 11.43 61.00 25.68
C ALA A 18 12.36 62.13 26.18
N PRO A 19 13.05 62.92 25.32
CA PRO A 19 13.88 64.04 25.80
C PRO A 19 13.04 65.16 26.40
N ILE A 20 11.85 65.42 25.86
CA ILE A 20 10.88 66.40 26.38
C ILE A 20 10.43 66.01 27.80
N THR A 21 10.13 64.74 28.01
CA THR A 21 9.74 64.22 29.32
C THR A 21 10.88 64.36 30.34
N LEU A 22 12.12 64.06 29.95
CA LEU A 22 13.28 64.26 30.81
C LEU A 22 13.51 65.75 31.14
N ALA A 23 13.39 66.63 30.15
CA ALA A 23 13.48 68.08 30.35
C ALA A 23 12.39 68.59 31.30
N PHE A 24 11.16 68.11 31.15
CA PHE A 24 10.04 68.39 32.04
C PHE A 24 10.38 68.01 33.50
N GLU A 25 10.90 66.81 33.74
CA GLU A 25 11.26 66.37 35.10
C GLU A 25 12.35 67.27 35.72
N HIS A 26 13.36 67.67 34.93
CA HIS A 26 14.38 68.62 35.37
C HIS A 26 13.80 70.00 35.70
N TRP A 27 12.97 70.57 34.83
CA TRP A 27 12.38 71.89 35.05
C TRP A 27 11.33 71.93 36.15
N ARG A 28 10.60 70.83 36.38
CA ARG A 28 9.71 70.66 37.52
C ARG A 28 10.45 70.79 38.85
N GLU A 29 11.69 70.32 38.89
CA GLU A 29 12.63 70.46 40.01
C GLU A 29 13.50 71.73 39.93
N VAL A 30 13.15 72.66 39.03
CA VAL A 30 13.86 73.95 38.83
C VAL A 30 15.33 73.78 38.39
N ARG A 31 15.70 72.62 37.86
CA ARG A 31 17.03 72.33 37.32
C ARG A 31 17.12 72.79 35.85
N VAL A 32 17.31 74.10 35.64
CA VAL A 32 17.26 74.73 34.31
C VAL A 32 18.32 74.16 33.35
N MET A 33 19.59 74.15 33.77
CA MET A 33 20.71 73.73 32.91
C MET A 33 20.61 72.25 32.48
N PRO A 34 20.36 71.27 33.38
CA PRO A 34 20.08 69.90 32.97
C PRO A 34 18.90 69.78 32.00
N GLY A 35 17.80 70.49 32.23
CA GLY A 35 16.66 70.45 31.31
C GLY A 35 16.98 71.06 29.94
N LEU A 36 17.78 72.12 29.88
CA LEU A 36 18.28 72.69 28.61
C LEU A 36 19.17 71.71 27.87
N ALA A 37 19.92 70.86 28.56
CA ALA A 37 20.76 69.83 27.95
C ALA A 37 19.97 68.63 27.38
N GLU A 38 18.68 68.48 27.74
CA GLU A 38 17.82 67.43 27.19
C GLU A 38 17.12 67.85 25.88
N VAL A 39 16.90 69.15 25.66
CA VAL A 39 16.21 69.69 24.48
C VAL A 39 17.14 70.15 23.37
N THR A 40 18.32 69.51 23.22
CA THR A 40 19.22 69.79 22.11
C THR A 40 18.68 69.24 20.80
N LYS A 41 19.01 69.88 19.67
CA LYS A 41 18.64 69.38 18.32
C LYS A 41 18.97 67.90 18.15
N GLU A 42 20.18 67.50 18.54
CA GLU A 42 20.65 66.12 18.41
C GLU A 42 19.74 65.13 19.15
N LYS A 43 19.39 65.42 20.42
CA LYS A 43 18.51 64.55 21.21
C LYS A 43 17.10 64.51 20.66
N LEU A 44 16.54 65.66 20.29
CA LEU A 44 15.17 65.74 19.74
C LEU A 44 15.05 65.01 18.40
N VAL A 45 15.99 65.24 17.48
CA VAL A 45 16.02 64.56 16.18
C VAL A 45 16.33 63.07 16.35
N GLY A 46 17.28 62.71 17.22
CA GLY A 46 17.60 61.31 17.52
C GLY A 46 16.40 60.53 18.07
N ALA A 47 15.66 61.12 19.02
CA ALA A 47 14.44 60.56 19.57
C ALA A 47 13.33 60.40 18.50
N LEU A 48 13.18 61.40 17.62
CA LEU A 48 12.24 61.32 16.50
C LEU A 48 12.61 60.17 15.54
N VAL A 49 13.88 60.02 15.18
CA VAL A 49 14.38 58.91 14.34
C VAL A 49 14.11 57.56 15.01
N GLN A 50 14.36 57.44 16.32
CA GLN A 50 14.05 56.21 17.07
C GLN A 50 12.55 55.90 17.05
N GLY A 51 11.69 56.91 17.20
CA GLY A 51 10.24 56.76 17.08
C GLY A 51 9.81 56.30 15.70
N VAL A 52 10.40 56.84 14.63
CA VAL A 52 10.19 56.38 13.25
C VAL A 52 10.56 54.90 13.10
N GLN A 53 11.70 54.48 13.64
CA GLN A 53 12.14 53.08 13.59
C GLN A 53 11.22 52.14 14.39
N ALA A 54 10.80 52.55 15.58
CA ALA A 54 9.89 51.78 16.42
C ALA A 54 8.53 51.59 15.73
N THR A 55 7.99 52.65 15.15
CA THR A 55 6.74 52.61 14.39
C THR A 55 6.87 51.76 13.13
N ALA A 56 7.97 51.88 12.39
CA ALA A 56 8.26 51.06 11.21
C ALA A 56 8.29 49.56 11.57
N LYS A 57 9.02 49.18 12.61
CA LYS A 57 9.08 47.80 13.11
C LYS A 57 7.72 47.26 13.50
N ARG A 58 6.91 48.06 14.22
CA ARG A 58 5.58 47.64 14.71
C ARG A 58 4.55 47.51 13.57
N SER A 59 4.61 48.40 12.58
CA SER A 59 3.73 48.39 11.41
C SER A 59 4.17 47.42 10.32
N GLY A 60 5.45 46.98 10.33
CA GLY A 60 6.04 46.21 9.24
C GLY A 60 6.33 47.05 8.01
N LEU A 61 6.50 48.36 8.18
CA LEU A 61 6.94 49.30 7.15
C LEU A 61 8.45 49.49 7.23
N SER A 62 9.04 50.03 6.17
CA SER A 62 10.40 50.55 6.23
C SER A 62 10.45 51.90 6.95
N PRO A 63 11.55 52.26 7.64
CA PRO A 63 11.70 53.57 8.27
C PRO A 63 11.51 54.73 7.29
N ARG A 64 11.93 54.56 6.03
CA ARG A 64 11.77 55.56 4.97
C ARG A 64 10.30 55.83 4.63
N GLU A 65 9.46 54.80 4.59
CA GLU A 65 8.02 54.96 4.35
C GLU A 65 7.34 55.70 5.49
N VAL A 66 7.72 55.40 6.74
CA VAL A 66 7.19 56.13 7.91
C VAL A 66 7.63 57.58 7.89
N GLN A 67 8.91 57.84 7.58
CA GLN A 67 9.44 59.19 7.45
C GLN A 67 8.76 60.00 6.33
N ALA A 68 8.40 59.37 5.22
CA ALA A 68 7.69 60.02 4.10
C ALA A 68 6.26 60.45 4.44
N ILE A 69 5.66 59.88 5.49
CA ILE A 69 4.34 60.28 6.00
C ILE A 69 4.44 61.52 6.90
N LEU A 70 5.61 61.72 7.51
CA LEU A 70 5.83 62.81 8.45
C LEU A 70 6.15 64.13 7.72
N PRO A 71 5.78 65.29 8.31
CA PRO A 71 6.24 66.60 7.84
C PRO A 71 7.72 66.80 8.23
N TRP A 72 8.61 65.93 7.73
CA TRP A 72 9.99 65.80 8.21
C TRP A 72 10.79 67.10 8.08
N ALA A 73 10.65 67.78 6.94
CA ALA A 73 11.34 69.06 6.70
C ALA A 73 10.90 70.15 7.69
N GLU A 74 9.60 70.24 7.99
CA GLU A 74 9.05 71.21 8.95
C GLU A 74 9.55 70.91 10.37
N MET A 75 9.54 69.63 10.77
CA MET A 75 10.07 69.22 12.07
C MET A 75 11.57 69.53 12.17
N MET A 76 12.39 69.21 11.16
CA MET A 76 13.82 69.53 11.19
C MET A 76 14.07 71.04 11.30
N ALA A 77 13.34 71.85 10.53
CA ALA A 77 13.42 73.30 10.61
C ALA A 77 12.99 73.84 11.98
N HIS A 78 12.02 73.20 12.63
CA HIS A 78 11.58 73.58 13.96
C HIS A 78 12.59 73.19 15.04
N ALA A 79 13.23 72.03 14.92
CA ALA A 79 14.32 71.61 15.80
C ALA A 79 15.52 72.60 15.75
N ASP A 80 15.78 73.20 14.59
CA ASP A 80 16.77 74.28 14.45
C ASP A 80 16.38 75.55 15.22
N LYS A 81 15.10 75.92 15.22
CA LYS A 81 14.61 77.07 16.00
C LYS A 81 14.71 76.82 17.50
N ILE A 82 14.37 75.61 17.95
CA ILE A 82 14.52 75.21 19.36
C ILE A 82 15.99 75.30 19.77
N GLU A 83 16.92 74.81 18.96
CA GLU A 83 18.36 74.86 19.26
C GLU A 83 18.87 76.30 19.38
N ALA A 84 18.46 77.18 18.46
CA ALA A 84 18.81 78.59 18.53
C ALA A 84 18.27 79.26 19.81
N ALA A 85 16.99 79.03 20.14
CA ALA A 85 16.37 79.54 21.37
C ALA A 85 17.02 78.96 22.63
N ARG A 86 17.40 77.68 22.60
CA ARG A 86 18.08 76.96 23.68
C ARG A 86 19.47 77.53 23.96
N VAL A 87 20.28 77.75 22.92
CA VAL A 87 21.62 78.36 23.06
C VAL A 87 21.51 79.76 23.67
N GLN A 88 20.55 80.58 23.21
CA GLN A 88 20.32 81.91 23.76
C GLN A 88 19.86 81.87 25.23
N ALA A 89 18.93 80.97 25.57
CA ALA A 89 18.45 80.77 26.93
C ALA A 89 19.59 80.29 27.84
N GLN A 90 20.41 79.34 27.38
CA GLN A 90 21.57 78.82 28.10
C GLN A 90 22.59 79.92 28.39
N ALA A 91 23.04 80.65 27.37
CA ALA A 91 24.03 81.71 27.53
C ALA A 91 23.55 82.85 28.45
N THR A 92 22.24 83.14 28.45
CA THR A 92 21.65 84.14 29.34
C THR A 92 21.56 83.63 30.77
N PHE A 93 21.17 82.36 30.95
CA PHE A 93 21.09 81.73 32.26
C PHE A 93 22.48 81.55 32.90
N GLU A 94 23.49 81.15 32.14
CA GLU A 94 24.87 81.03 32.62
C GLU A 94 25.41 82.39 33.12
N ARG A 95 25.24 83.46 32.33
CA ARG A 95 25.62 84.83 32.75
C ARG A 95 24.91 85.25 34.04
N TYR A 96 23.61 84.99 34.14
CA TYR A 96 22.83 85.27 35.34
C TYR A 96 23.33 84.46 36.55
N SER A 97 23.61 83.17 36.36
CA SER A 97 24.09 82.29 37.44
C SER A 97 25.44 82.71 38.01
N LEU A 98 26.33 83.25 37.16
CA LEU A 98 27.62 83.83 37.56
C LEU A 98 27.41 85.14 38.34
N ALA A 99 26.50 86.01 37.89
CA ALA A 99 26.22 87.29 38.53
C ALA A 99 25.60 87.16 39.93
N VAL A 100 24.76 86.13 40.14
CA VAL A 100 24.08 85.88 41.44
C VAL A 100 24.95 85.07 42.41
N GLY A 101 26.18 84.72 42.03
CA GLY A 101 27.15 84.06 42.92
C GLY A 101 26.73 82.66 43.38
N GLY A 102 25.98 81.92 42.57
CA GLY A 102 25.57 80.54 42.88
C GLY A 102 24.44 80.40 43.92
N LEU A 103 23.90 81.50 44.46
CA LEU A 103 22.81 81.53 45.46
C LEU A 103 21.40 81.29 44.87
N LEU A 104 21.29 80.48 43.80
CA LEU A 104 20.01 80.08 43.21
C LEU A 104 19.27 79.00 44.03
N THR A 105 19.85 78.57 45.14
CA THR A 105 19.32 77.55 46.05
C THR A 105 18.04 77.97 46.79
N GLY A 106 17.72 79.28 46.85
CA GLY A 106 16.51 79.80 47.52
C GLY A 106 15.18 79.49 46.81
N LEU A 107 15.20 78.96 45.58
CA LEU A 107 14.01 78.59 44.80
C LEU A 107 13.63 77.10 44.90
N ALA A 108 14.39 76.31 45.67
CA ALA A 108 14.29 74.85 45.75
C ALA A 108 13.07 74.30 46.53
N GLY A 109 12.24 75.16 47.14
CA GLY A 109 11.17 74.70 48.06
C GLY A 109 9.79 74.43 47.44
N ALA A 110 9.52 74.94 46.23
CA ALA A 110 8.19 74.79 45.62
C ALA A 110 8.30 73.91 44.37
N THR A 111 7.91 72.63 44.46
CA THR A 111 7.60 71.84 43.27
C THR A 111 6.46 72.55 42.52
N ILE A 112 6.60 72.74 41.21
CA ILE A 112 5.52 73.30 40.40
C ILE A 112 4.40 72.26 40.37
N GLU A 113 3.21 72.59 40.87
CA GLU A 113 2.00 71.81 40.61
C GLU A 113 1.73 71.88 39.10
N VAL A 114 2.12 70.84 38.38
CA VAL A 114 1.75 70.63 36.98
C VAL A 114 0.78 69.46 36.95
N ASP A 115 -0.23 69.54 36.08
CA ASP A 115 -1.16 68.45 35.84
C ASP A 115 -0.39 67.16 35.55
N PRO A 116 -0.51 66.12 36.39
CA PRO A 116 0.24 64.87 36.22
C PRO A 116 -0.10 64.13 34.92
N ARG A 117 -1.21 64.50 34.25
CA ARG A 117 -1.64 63.88 32.99
C ARG A 117 -0.95 64.44 31.76
N ARG A 118 -0.42 65.67 31.80
CA ARG A 118 0.22 66.32 30.65
C ARG A 118 1.63 66.77 31.03
N LYS A 119 2.61 65.89 30.79
CA LYS A 119 4.04 66.17 30.99
C LYS A 119 4.60 67.09 29.89
N SER A 120 4.13 68.34 29.86
CA SER A 120 4.57 69.35 28.89
C SER A 120 5.80 70.09 29.41
N ALA A 121 6.91 69.94 28.70
CA ALA A 121 8.16 70.63 29.02
C ALA A 121 8.03 72.13 28.73
N ALA A 122 7.29 72.51 27.68
CA ALA A 122 6.95 73.89 27.39
C ALA A 122 6.29 74.58 28.59
N GLN A 123 5.24 73.97 29.17
CA GLN A 123 4.54 74.52 30.32
C GLN A 123 5.42 74.58 31.57
N ALA A 124 6.25 73.55 31.81
CA ALA A 124 7.19 73.54 32.92
C ALA A 124 8.23 74.67 32.80
N LEU A 125 8.81 74.87 31.61
CA LEU A 125 9.76 75.96 31.35
C LEU A 125 9.12 77.34 31.48
N LEU A 126 7.88 77.49 31.00
CA LEU A 126 7.12 78.74 31.15
C LEU A 126 6.91 79.06 32.64
N ASN A 127 6.58 78.06 33.46
CA ASN A 127 6.45 78.22 34.91
C ASN A 127 7.78 78.56 35.58
N VAL A 128 8.88 77.96 35.15
CA VAL A 128 10.24 78.35 35.58
C VAL A 128 10.51 79.81 35.23
N SER A 129 10.21 80.26 34.00
CA SER A 129 10.42 81.65 33.58
C SER A 129 9.65 82.65 34.45
N ARG A 130 8.43 82.32 34.89
CA ARG A 130 7.61 83.19 35.76
C ARG A 130 8.24 83.40 37.14
N ARG A 131 9.02 82.45 37.64
CA ARG A 131 9.76 82.61 38.91
C ARG A 131 10.88 83.64 38.80
N PHE A 132 11.43 83.83 37.61
CA PHE A 132 12.41 84.87 37.31
C PHE A 132 11.77 86.18 36.84
N SER A 133 10.49 86.43 37.11
CA SER A 133 9.74 87.60 36.59
C SER A 133 10.39 88.97 36.86
N ARG A 134 11.21 89.09 37.90
CA ARG A 134 11.98 90.31 38.22
C ARG A 134 13.15 90.54 37.25
N GLU A 135 13.69 89.46 36.68
CA GLU A 135 14.85 89.45 35.80
C GLU A 135 14.40 89.41 34.33
N ARG A 136 13.98 90.55 33.81
CA ARG A 136 13.40 90.66 32.45
C ARG A 136 14.29 90.07 31.37
N GLU A 137 15.61 90.23 31.49
CA GLU A 137 16.59 89.71 30.53
C GLU A 137 16.60 88.19 30.47
N LEU A 138 16.32 87.50 31.58
CA LEU A 138 16.27 86.04 31.65
C LEU A 138 14.92 85.47 31.20
N VAL A 139 13.83 86.19 31.50
CA VAL A 139 12.47 85.73 31.22
C VAL A 139 12.21 85.61 29.72
N ALA A 140 12.67 86.57 28.92
CA ALA A 140 12.35 86.60 27.48
C ALA A 140 12.92 85.38 26.71
N PRO A 141 14.21 85.00 26.84
CA PRO A 141 14.73 83.80 26.18
C PRO A 141 14.06 82.50 26.64
N LEU A 142 13.76 82.35 27.94
CA LEU A 142 13.08 81.16 28.45
C LEU A 142 11.64 81.05 27.94
N LYS A 143 10.92 82.19 27.85
CA LYS A 143 9.58 82.23 27.26
C LYS A 143 9.61 81.88 25.77
N GLN A 144 10.57 82.42 25.02
CA GLN A 144 10.73 82.09 23.61
C GLN A 144 10.98 80.59 23.42
N LEU A 145 11.92 80.01 24.17
CA LEU A 145 12.17 78.57 24.12
C LEU A 145 10.93 77.75 24.50
N SER A 146 10.16 78.18 25.52
CA SER A 146 8.92 77.48 25.89
C SER A 146 7.89 77.48 24.77
N ALA A 147 7.77 78.58 24.01
CA ALA A 147 6.86 78.65 22.86
C ALA A 147 7.30 77.73 21.72
N GLU A 148 8.60 77.66 21.44
CA GLU A 148 9.13 76.73 20.43
C GLU A 148 8.92 75.26 20.85
N LEU A 149 9.07 74.93 22.14
CA LEU A 149 8.81 73.58 22.64
C LEU A 149 7.33 73.19 22.56
N ASP A 150 6.41 74.13 22.78
CA ASP A 150 4.96 73.88 22.67
C ASP A 150 4.59 73.48 21.23
N ILE A 151 5.11 74.23 20.25
CA ILE A 151 4.93 73.92 18.82
C ILE A 151 5.52 72.56 18.46
N TRP A 152 6.65 72.16 19.08
CA TRP A 152 7.27 70.86 18.87
C TRP A 152 6.43 69.70 19.43
N GLU A 153 5.95 69.82 20.66
CA GLU A 153 5.07 68.84 21.31
C GLU A 153 3.80 68.64 20.48
N GLU A 154 3.14 69.72 20.06
CA GLU A 154 1.98 69.65 19.17
C GLU A 154 2.33 69.02 17.80
N GLY A 155 3.51 69.33 17.26
CA GLY A 155 4.00 68.77 16.01
C GLY A 155 4.15 67.25 16.06
N ILE A 156 4.70 66.72 17.17
CA ILE A 156 4.82 65.28 17.41
C ILE A 156 3.44 64.62 17.51
N GLU A 157 2.50 65.23 18.23
CA GLU A 157 1.12 64.70 18.35
C GLU A 157 0.42 64.66 16.99
N LYS A 158 0.49 65.74 16.21
CA LYS A 158 -0.06 65.81 14.84
C LYS A 158 0.60 64.79 13.91
N ALA A 159 1.91 64.61 14.01
CA ALA A 159 2.65 63.58 13.29
C ALA A 159 2.16 62.16 13.63
N ALA A 160 1.99 61.86 14.92
CA ALA A 160 1.46 60.58 15.39
C ALA A 160 0.03 60.33 14.89
N GLU A 161 -0.83 61.35 14.90
CA GLU A 161 -2.17 61.25 14.32
C GLU A 161 -2.16 61.00 12.81
N THR A 162 -1.24 61.64 12.09
CA THR A 162 -1.11 61.51 10.63
C THR A 162 -0.70 60.08 10.26
N ILE A 163 0.22 59.48 11.02
CA ILE A 163 0.56 58.05 10.89
C ILE A 163 -0.68 57.18 11.10
N ASN A 164 -1.44 57.43 12.17
CA ASN A 164 -2.66 56.67 12.48
C ASN A 164 -3.75 56.81 11.40
N LYS A 165 -3.85 57.98 10.76
CA LYS A 165 -4.81 58.27 9.69
C LYS A 165 -4.33 57.80 8.30
N SER A 166 -3.05 57.44 8.15
CA SER A 166 -2.48 57.11 6.84
C SER A 166 -3.00 55.78 6.27
N ASN A 167 -3.37 55.81 4.97
CA ASN A 167 -3.84 54.63 4.24
C ASN A 167 -2.75 53.55 4.05
N LEU A 168 -1.47 53.91 4.18
CA LEU A 168 -0.35 52.99 4.01
C LEU A 168 -0.35 51.89 5.08
N VAL A 169 -0.61 52.27 6.34
CA VAL A 169 -0.72 51.32 7.44
C VAL A 169 -1.90 50.36 7.21
N GLN A 170 -3.04 50.87 6.75
CA GLN A 170 -4.20 50.02 6.42
C GLN A 170 -3.91 49.05 5.28
N ARG A 171 -3.24 49.48 4.21
CA ARG A 171 -2.88 48.62 3.07
C ARG A 171 -1.96 47.47 3.48
N VAL A 172 -0.99 47.73 4.35
CA VAL A 172 -0.07 46.67 4.84
C VAL A 172 -0.80 45.67 5.73
N LEU A 173 -1.70 46.13 6.61
CA LEU A 173 -2.54 45.24 7.41
C LEU A 173 -3.46 44.39 6.52
N GLN A 174 -4.09 44.98 5.50
CA GLN A 174 -4.91 44.26 4.54
C GLN A 174 -4.13 43.19 3.77
N ARG A 175 -2.92 43.51 3.30
CA ARG A 175 -2.03 42.54 2.62
C ARG A 175 -1.68 41.36 3.54
N ARG A 176 -1.35 41.61 4.81
CA ARG A 176 -1.07 40.54 5.79
C ARG A 176 -2.29 39.66 6.05
N LEU A 177 -3.48 40.25 6.14
CA LEU A 177 -4.71 39.49 6.31
C LEU A 177 -4.98 38.60 5.09
N LEU A 178 -4.89 39.15 3.88
CA LEU A 178 -5.09 38.40 2.63
C LEU A 178 -4.07 37.26 2.46
N LEU A 179 -2.81 37.48 2.83
CA LEU A 179 -1.79 36.44 2.81
C LEU A 179 -2.09 35.30 3.80
N ARG A 180 -2.58 35.62 5.01
CA ARG A 180 -2.98 34.58 5.98
C ARG A 180 -4.20 33.79 5.52
N VAL A 181 -5.20 34.46 4.95
CA VAL A 181 -6.41 33.81 4.44
C VAL A 181 -6.08 32.93 3.23
N SER A 182 -5.27 33.42 2.28
CA SER A 182 -4.85 32.63 1.12
C SER A 182 -4.00 31.42 1.51
N LEU A 183 -3.08 31.56 2.47
CA LEU A 183 -2.32 30.42 3.00
C LEU A 183 -3.23 29.38 3.66
N GLY A 184 -4.21 29.82 4.45
CA GLY A 184 -5.19 28.94 5.07
C GLY A 184 -6.02 28.16 4.03
N PHE A 185 -6.43 28.83 2.95
CA PHE A 185 -7.15 28.21 1.85
C PHE A 185 -6.30 27.17 1.10
N LEU A 186 -5.02 27.48 0.87
CA LEU A 186 -4.09 26.57 0.20
C LEU A 186 -3.85 25.30 1.04
N ILE A 187 -3.63 25.46 2.35
CA ILE A 187 -3.49 24.32 3.28
C ILE A 187 -4.76 23.47 3.28
N PHE A 188 -5.94 24.09 3.36
CA PHE A 188 -7.22 23.38 3.34
C PHE A 188 -7.45 22.60 2.03
N SER A 189 -7.09 23.18 0.89
CA SER A 189 -7.15 22.52 -0.42
C SER A 189 -6.28 21.27 -0.47
N VAL A 190 -5.02 21.37 -0.03
CA VAL A 190 -4.07 20.22 -0.01
C VAL A 190 -4.59 19.10 0.89
N ILE A 191 -5.08 19.44 2.08
CA ILE A 191 -5.63 18.46 3.02
C ILE A 191 -6.85 17.74 2.42
N SER A 192 -7.73 18.48 1.75
CA SER A 192 -8.95 17.91 1.14
C SER A 192 -8.63 16.88 0.05
N VAL A 193 -7.64 17.16 -0.80
CA VAL A 193 -7.18 16.24 -1.85
C VAL A 193 -6.55 14.97 -1.25
N ALA A 194 -5.71 15.13 -0.21
CA ALA A 194 -5.09 13.99 0.47
C ALA A 194 -6.13 13.06 1.12
N VAL A 195 -7.15 13.62 1.77
CA VAL A 195 -8.25 12.85 2.38
C VAL A 195 -9.03 12.08 1.31
N ALA A 196 -9.36 12.72 0.18
CA ALA A 196 -10.08 12.06 -0.91
C ALA A 196 -9.29 10.88 -1.50
N PHE A 197 -7.97 11.04 -1.67
CA PHE A 197 -7.09 9.98 -2.14
C PHE A 197 -7.07 8.78 -1.18
N GLN A 198 -6.93 9.03 0.13
CA GLN A 198 -6.88 7.98 1.14
C GLN A 198 -8.20 7.19 1.25
N VAL A 199 -9.35 7.85 1.08
CA VAL A 199 -10.66 7.19 1.03
C VAL A 199 -10.79 6.28 -0.19
N ARG A 200 -10.30 6.72 -1.36
CA ARG A 200 -10.32 5.93 -2.59
C ARG A 200 -9.47 4.67 -2.46
N GLU A 201 -8.25 4.77 -1.94
CA GLU A 201 -7.39 3.60 -1.74
C GLU A 201 -8.01 2.58 -0.78
N ARG A 202 -8.58 3.04 0.34
CA ARG A 202 -9.26 2.13 1.29
C ARG A 202 -10.44 1.39 0.67
N ARG A 203 -11.22 2.04 -0.20
CA ARG A 203 -12.34 1.38 -0.90
C ARG A 203 -11.83 0.29 -1.86
N ILE A 204 -10.77 0.56 -2.62
CA ILE A 204 -10.18 -0.42 -3.54
C ILE A 204 -9.58 -1.60 -2.77
N ALA A 205 -8.85 -1.33 -1.67
CA ALA A 205 -8.30 -2.38 -0.81
C ALA A 205 -9.40 -3.26 -0.20
N GLY A 206 -10.48 -2.65 0.28
CA GLY A 206 -11.64 -3.39 0.81
C GLY A 206 -12.33 -4.24 -0.25
N ALA A 207 -12.47 -3.75 -1.48
CA ALA A 207 -13.03 -4.52 -2.59
C ALA A 207 -12.18 -5.76 -2.91
N ARG A 208 -10.85 -5.61 -2.96
CA ARG A 208 -9.90 -6.72 -3.17
C ARG A 208 -9.98 -7.78 -2.08
N GLN A 209 -10.04 -7.36 -0.81
CA GLN A 209 -10.18 -8.29 0.31
C GLN A 209 -11.46 -9.12 0.23
N ARG A 210 -12.58 -8.54 -0.25
CA ARG A 210 -13.83 -9.29 -0.47
C ARG A 210 -13.69 -10.33 -1.57
N VAL A 211 -13.05 -9.99 -2.69
CA VAL A 211 -12.78 -10.94 -3.78
C VAL A 211 -11.90 -12.09 -3.29
N ALA A 212 -10.80 -11.78 -2.60
CA ALA A 212 -9.91 -12.79 -2.01
C ALA A 212 -10.64 -13.72 -1.04
N ALA A 213 -11.45 -13.16 -0.13
CA ALA A 213 -12.23 -13.93 0.83
C ALA A 213 -13.26 -14.84 0.15
N ARG A 214 -13.92 -14.37 -0.91
CA ARG A 214 -14.89 -15.17 -1.69
C ARG A 214 -14.21 -16.33 -2.41
N ILE A 215 -13.06 -16.09 -3.05
CA ILE A 215 -12.27 -17.15 -3.69
C ILE A 215 -11.81 -18.18 -2.65
N ALA A 216 -11.35 -17.73 -1.47
CA ALA A 216 -10.91 -18.60 -0.39
C ALA A 216 -12.06 -19.43 0.23
N ALA A 217 -13.27 -18.87 0.32
CA ALA A 217 -14.43 -19.54 0.90
C ALA A 217 -14.93 -20.76 0.09
N ILE A 218 -14.62 -20.80 -1.22
CA ILE A 218 -15.06 -21.89 -2.11
C ILE A 218 -14.20 -23.13 -1.86
N LYS A 219 -14.76 -24.10 -1.14
CA LYS A 219 -14.10 -25.37 -0.81
C LYS A 219 -14.14 -26.38 -1.97
N ASP A 220 -15.21 -26.37 -2.76
CA ASP A 220 -15.35 -27.25 -3.92
C ASP A 220 -14.79 -26.56 -5.17
N PRO A 221 -13.71 -27.07 -5.79
CA PRO A 221 -13.13 -26.46 -6.98
C PRO A 221 -14.06 -26.50 -8.20
N CYS A 222 -15.13 -27.30 -8.18
CA CYS A 222 -16.04 -27.45 -9.31
C CYS A 222 -17.21 -26.47 -9.34
N ILE A 223 -17.39 -25.63 -8.32
CA ILE A 223 -18.43 -24.60 -8.34
C ILE A 223 -17.93 -23.43 -9.20
N PRO A 224 -18.67 -23.01 -10.25
CA PRO A 224 -18.25 -21.92 -11.13
C PRO A 224 -18.09 -20.62 -10.33
N ILE A 225 -16.92 -19.99 -10.46
CA ILE A 225 -16.59 -18.73 -9.79
C ILE A 225 -16.85 -17.58 -10.75
N GLU A 226 -18.05 -17.02 -10.69
CA GLU A 226 -18.39 -15.83 -11.45
C GLU A 226 -18.19 -14.58 -10.57
N LEU A 227 -17.19 -13.78 -10.94
CA LEU A 227 -16.97 -12.44 -10.40
C LEU A 227 -17.89 -11.45 -11.12
N SER A 228 -18.57 -10.59 -10.37
CA SER A 228 -19.35 -9.48 -10.92
C SER A 228 -18.44 -8.45 -11.61
N ASP A 229 -18.99 -7.65 -12.52
CA ASP A 229 -18.22 -6.61 -13.25
C ASP A 229 -17.48 -5.64 -12.32
N ASP A 230 -18.07 -5.31 -11.16
CA ASP A 230 -17.45 -4.44 -10.16
C ASP A 230 -16.27 -5.12 -9.45
N GLU A 231 -16.40 -6.42 -9.15
CA GLU A 231 -15.32 -7.22 -8.58
C GLU A 231 -14.17 -7.42 -9.60
N GLN A 232 -14.49 -7.65 -10.87
CA GLN A 232 -13.49 -7.81 -11.94
C GLN A 232 -12.65 -6.54 -12.12
N ARG A 233 -13.26 -5.34 -12.04
CA ARG A 233 -12.54 -4.05 -12.12
C ARG A 233 -11.52 -3.84 -11.01
N HIS A 234 -11.70 -4.50 -9.88
CA HIS A 234 -10.86 -4.34 -8.70
C HIS A 234 -9.97 -5.54 -8.42
N ALA A 235 -10.18 -6.66 -9.11
CA ALA A 235 -9.42 -7.88 -8.95
C ALA A 235 -7.95 -7.70 -9.35
N LEU A 236 -7.07 -8.37 -8.60
CA LEU A 236 -5.66 -8.50 -8.93
C LEU A 236 -5.44 -9.72 -9.85
N PRO A 237 -4.34 -9.76 -10.64
CA PRO A 237 -3.96 -10.92 -11.44
C PRO A 237 -3.96 -12.23 -10.64
N GLU A 238 -3.46 -12.20 -9.40
CA GLU A 238 -3.40 -13.35 -8.49
C GLU A 238 -4.78 -13.99 -8.20
N HIS A 239 -5.87 -13.21 -8.28
CA HIS A 239 -7.22 -13.74 -8.10
C HIS A 239 -7.66 -14.58 -9.30
N PHE A 240 -7.29 -14.17 -10.52
CA PHE A 240 -7.59 -14.94 -11.73
C PHE A 240 -6.76 -16.23 -11.77
N ASP A 241 -5.48 -16.16 -11.39
CA ASP A 241 -4.62 -17.35 -11.30
C ASP A 241 -5.18 -18.38 -10.30
N ALA A 242 -5.72 -17.93 -9.16
CA ALA A 242 -6.36 -18.79 -8.17
C ALA A 242 -7.65 -19.44 -8.70
N ILE A 243 -8.45 -18.72 -9.49
CA ILE A 243 -9.65 -19.25 -10.14
C ILE A 243 -9.28 -20.31 -11.17
N ASP A 244 -8.29 -20.02 -12.03
CA ASP A 244 -7.81 -20.95 -13.06
C ASP A 244 -7.20 -22.22 -12.46
N ALA A 245 -6.45 -22.09 -11.36
CA ALA A 245 -5.92 -23.24 -10.63
C ALA A 245 -7.04 -24.16 -10.11
N LYS A 246 -8.12 -23.58 -9.55
CA LYS A 246 -9.30 -24.36 -9.12
C LYS A 246 -10.02 -25.02 -10.29
N LYS A 247 -10.15 -24.32 -11.41
CA LYS A 247 -10.76 -24.86 -12.63
C LYS A 247 -10.01 -26.10 -13.13
N LYS A 248 -8.67 -26.06 -13.19
CA LYS A 248 -7.84 -27.22 -13.56
C LYS A 248 -8.05 -28.42 -12.64
N VAL A 249 -8.10 -28.19 -11.32
CA VAL A 249 -8.36 -29.26 -10.35
C VAL A 249 -9.75 -29.89 -10.58
N CYS A 250 -10.76 -29.08 -10.92
CA CYS A 250 -12.06 -29.63 -11.27
C CYS A 250 -12.04 -30.44 -12.57
N GLU A 251 -11.39 -29.92 -13.62
CA GLU A 251 -11.25 -30.61 -14.90
C GLU A 251 -10.55 -31.97 -14.74
N ASP A 252 -9.48 -32.03 -13.96
CA ASP A 252 -8.77 -33.27 -13.63
C ASP A 252 -9.65 -34.25 -12.86
N LYS A 253 -10.44 -33.75 -11.89
CA LYS A 253 -11.39 -34.57 -11.12
C LYS A 253 -12.47 -35.15 -12.03
N GLN A 254 -13.06 -34.33 -12.90
CA GLN A 254 -14.06 -34.78 -13.87
C GLN A 254 -13.48 -35.76 -14.88
N ALA A 255 -12.26 -35.53 -15.37
CA ALA A 255 -11.57 -36.46 -16.28
C ALA A 255 -11.33 -37.82 -15.60
N LYS A 256 -10.91 -37.81 -14.33
CA LYS A 256 -10.74 -39.04 -13.55
C LYS A 256 -12.06 -39.76 -13.31
N GLU A 257 -13.13 -39.05 -12.96
CA GLU A 257 -14.47 -39.64 -12.79
C GLU A 257 -14.96 -40.26 -14.10
N ARG A 258 -14.85 -39.55 -15.23
CA ARG A 258 -15.20 -40.08 -16.56
C ARG A 258 -14.38 -41.32 -16.90
N TYR A 259 -13.08 -41.30 -16.64
CA TYR A 259 -12.20 -42.46 -16.84
C TYR A 259 -12.66 -43.66 -16.00
N LEU A 260 -12.92 -43.46 -14.70
CA LEU A 260 -13.43 -44.53 -13.82
C LEU A 260 -14.76 -45.09 -14.31
N THR A 261 -15.68 -44.23 -14.75
CA THR A 261 -16.96 -44.66 -15.34
C THR A 261 -16.75 -45.44 -16.64
N SER A 262 -15.89 -44.96 -17.55
CA SER A 262 -15.59 -45.69 -18.80
C SER A 262 -14.98 -47.06 -18.53
N CYS A 263 -14.12 -47.18 -17.52
CA CYS A 263 -13.53 -48.45 -17.12
C CYS A 263 -14.56 -49.42 -16.52
N ASP A 264 -15.51 -48.93 -15.74
CA ASP A 264 -16.58 -49.76 -15.19
C ASP A 264 -17.58 -50.22 -16.26
N THR A 265 -17.92 -49.33 -17.20
CA THR A 265 -18.73 -49.66 -18.38
C THR A 265 -18.02 -50.73 -19.24
N LEU A 266 -16.74 -50.53 -19.56
CA LEU A 266 -15.95 -51.51 -20.29
C LEU A 266 -15.96 -52.89 -19.62
N ALA A 267 -15.81 -52.94 -18.28
CA ALA A 267 -15.88 -54.19 -17.54
C ALA A 267 -17.25 -54.88 -17.70
N LYS A 268 -18.33 -54.12 -17.54
CA LYS A 268 -19.71 -54.61 -17.66
C LYS A 268 -20.04 -55.07 -19.09
N ASP A 269 -19.61 -54.33 -20.09
CA ASP A 269 -19.90 -54.63 -21.50
C ASP A 269 -19.07 -55.82 -21.99
N LEU A 270 -17.84 -55.98 -21.48
CA LEU A 270 -17.05 -57.20 -21.67
C LEU A 270 -17.69 -58.41 -20.98
N GLU A 271 -18.18 -58.28 -19.75
CA GLU A 271 -18.90 -59.34 -19.02
C GLU A 271 -20.14 -59.81 -19.79
N THR A 272 -20.85 -58.89 -20.46
CA THR A 272 -22.04 -59.20 -21.28
C THR A 272 -21.73 -59.59 -22.73
N GLY A 273 -20.48 -59.47 -23.17
CA GLY A 273 -20.04 -59.77 -24.53
C GLY A 273 -20.50 -58.74 -25.58
N LYS A 274 -20.86 -57.51 -25.17
CA LYS A 274 -21.41 -56.47 -26.04
C LYS A 274 -20.54 -55.21 -26.01
N LEU A 275 -19.29 -55.32 -26.46
CA LEU A 275 -18.39 -54.17 -26.53
C LEU A 275 -18.85 -53.14 -27.55
N THR A 276 -18.90 -51.88 -27.13
CA THR A 276 -19.20 -50.72 -27.96
C THR A 276 -17.93 -50.14 -28.59
N ALA A 277 -18.09 -49.19 -29.52
CA ALA A 277 -16.95 -48.46 -30.08
C ALA A 277 -16.19 -47.62 -29.03
N GLU A 278 -16.90 -47.12 -28.01
CA GLU A 278 -16.31 -46.36 -26.90
C GLU A 278 -15.45 -47.25 -25.99
N ASP A 279 -15.86 -48.50 -25.78
CA ASP A 279 -15.10 -49.50 -25.03
C ASP A 279 -13.79 -49.85 -25.74
N GLN A 280 -13.85 -50.02 -27.07
CA GLN A 280 -12.67 -50.26 -27.88
C GLN A 280 -11.69 -49.08 -27.82
N ALA A 281 -12.19 -47.84 -27.88
CA ALA A 281 -11.36 -46.66 -27.70
C ALA A 281 -10.70 -46.61 -26.31
N THR A 282 -11.43 -46.99 -25.26
CA THR A 282 -10.93 -47.04 -23.87
C THR A 282 -9.86 -48.13 -23.70
N ALA A 283 -10.03 -49.27 -24.36
CA ALA A 283 -9.12 -50.41 -24.29
C ALA A 283 -7.79 -50.21 -25.04
N LYS A 284 -7.71 -49.25 -25.98
CA LYS A 284 -6.50 -48.93 -26.78
C LYS A 284 -5.90 -50.19 -27.42
N ASP A 285 -4.65 -50.52 -27.12
CA ASP A 285 -3.93 -51.65 -27.70
C ASP A 285 -4.57 -53.01 -27.37
N ALA A 286 -5.37 -53.08 -26.30
CA ALA A 286 -6.11 -54.30 -25.93
C ALA A 286 -7.45 -54.45 -26.68
N ALA A 287 -7.88 -53.46 -27.46
CA ALA A 287 -9.22 -53.42 -28.05
C ALA A 287 -9.54 -54.65 -28.92
N ALA A 288 -8.66 -55.00 -29.86
CA ALA A 288 -8.87 -56.14 -30.76
C ALA A 288 -8.98 -57.47 -29.99
N ARG A 289 -8.16 -57.62 -28.96
CA ARG A 289 -8.14 -58.79 -28.09
C ARG A 289 -9.39 -58.87 -27.21
N LEU A 290 -9.84 -57.76 -26.64
CA LEU A 290 -11.09 -57.72 -25.87
C LEU A 290 -12.30 -57.97 -26.78
N GLY A 291 -12.27 -57.51 -28.03
CA GLY A 291 -13.26 -57.88 -29.05
C GLY A 291 -13.39 -59.39 -29.23
N ARG A 292 -12.26 -60.06 -29.46
CA ARG A 292 -12.22 -61.53 -29.53
C ARG A 292 -12.68 -62.19 -28.23
N ALA A 293 -12.33 -61.62 -27.07
CA ALA A 293 -12.77 -62.11 -25.77
C ALA A 293 -14.29 -62.02 -25.63
N ALA A 294 -14.90 -60.90 -26.00
CA ALA A 294 -16.35 -60.70 -25.95
C ALA A 294 -17.10 -61.72 -26.81
N GLU A 295 -16.54 -62.09 -27.97
CA GLU A 295 -17.07 -63.14 -28.84
C GLU A 295 -16.76 -64.57 -28.35
N GLY A 296 -15.90 -64.74 -27.35
CA GLY A 296 -15.42 -66.05 -26.92
C GLY A 296 -14.57 -66.77 -27.98
N LYS A 297 -13.83 -66.01 -28.79
CA LYS A 297 -12.96 -66.49 -29.88
C LYS A 297 -11.53 -65.99 -29.72
N LEU A 298 -10.96 -66.14 -28.52
CA LEU A 298 -9.55 -65.85 -28.29
C LEU A 298 -8.65 -66.74 -29.16
N GLN A 299 -7.46 -66.25 -29.45
CA GLN A 299 -6.41 -66.99 -30.18
C GLN A 299 -5.36 -67.56 -29.21
N ALA A 300 -4.43 -68.38 -29.71
CA ALA A 300 -3.38 -68.98 -28.90
C ALA A 300 -2.52 -67.92 -28.16
N GLU A 301 -2.18 -66.83 -28.86
CA GLU A 301 -1.34 -65.74 -28.34
C GLU A 301 -2.06 -64.94 -27.25
N ASP A 302 -3.38 -64.87 -27.32
CA ASP A 302 -4.21 -64.19 -26.33
C ASP A 302 -4.15 -64.89 -24.96
N LEU A 303 -3.88 -66.20 -24.92
CA LEU A 303 -3.76 -66.96 -23.66
C LEU A 303 -2.42 -66.69 -22.92
N LEU A 304 -1.48 -65.98 -23.54
CA LEU A 304 -0.20 -65.57 -22.93
C LEU A 304 -0.27 -64.21 -22.21
N VAL A 305 -1.42 -63.57 -22.27
CA VAL A 305 -1.65 -62.24 -21.72
C VAL A 305 -1.73 -62.29 -20.21
N THR A 306 -1.14 -61.29 -19.53
CA THR A 306 -1.11 -61.19 -18.07
C THR A 306 -2.16 -60.21 -17.57
N ALA A 307 -2.56 -60.33 -16.31
CA ALA A 307 -3.51 -59.42 -15.67
C ALA A 307 -3.00 -57.97 -15.67
N ALA A 308 -1.68 -57.77 -15.63
CA ALA A 308 -1.06 -56.45 -15.70
C ALA A 308 -1.29 -55.73 -17.04
N SER A 309 -1.53 -56.47 -18.12
CA SER A 309 -1.78 -55.92 -19.46
C SER A 309 -3.25 -55.62 -19.75
N MET A 310 -4.13 -55.80 -18.76
CA MET A 310 -5.53 -55.40 -18.88
C MET A 310 -5.66 -53.87 -18.80
N PRO A 311 -6.55 -53.26 -19.61
CA PRO A 311 -6.81 -51.83 -19.50
C PRO A 311 -7.38 -51.50 -18.12
N CYS A 312 -7.36 -50.22 -17.76
CA CYS A 312 -7.87 -49.74 -16.47
C CYS A 312 -7.15 -50.34 -15.25
N GLY A 313 -5.85 -50.61 -15.41
CA GLY A 313 -5.01 -51.32 -14.43
C GLY A 313 -4.86 -50.63 -13.07
N ASP A 314 -5.19 -49.35 -12.98
CA ASP A 314 -5.20 -48.52 -11.77
C ASP A 314 -6.57 -48.45 -11.08
N THR A 315 -7.59 -49.12 -11.63
CA THR A 315 -8.98 -49.08 -11.15
C THR A 315 -9.42 -50.44 -10.63
N LYS A 316 -10.51 -50.46 -9.84
CA LYS A 316 -11.16 -51.71 -9.40
C LYS A 316 -11.77 -52.52 -10.55
N ALA A 317 -11.98 -51.90 -11.72
CA ALA A 317 -12.53 -52.57 -12.90
C ALA A 317 -11.53 -53.57 -13.50
N LYS A 318 -10.22 -53.42 -13.25
CA LYS A 318 -9.18 -54.32 -13.75
C LYS A 318 -9.47 -55.79 -13.43
N ASP A 319 -9.78 -56.08 -12.18
CA ASP A 319 -10.00 -57.47 -11.74
C ASP A 319 -11.26 -58.06 -12.36
N ARG A 320 -12.30 -57.24 -12.56
CA ARG A 320 -13.53 -57.62 -13.27
C ARG A 320 -13.27 -57.89 -14.75
N ILE A 321 -12.51 -57.01 -15.42
CA ILE A 321 -12.10 -57.16 -16.82
C ILE A 321 -11.29 -58.45 -16.98
N TRP A 322 -10.32 -58.67 -16.10
CA TRP A 322 -9.51 -59.90 -16.12
C TRP A 322 -10.36 -61.14 -15.90
N LEU A 323 -11.29 -61.12 -14.95
CA LEU A 323 -12.19 -62.25 -14.70
C LEU A 323 -13.08 -62.55 -15.93
N ALA A 324 -13.68 -61.52 -16.53
CA ALA A 324 -14.47 -61.66 -17.75
C ALA A 324 -13.63 -62.20 -18.92
N TYR A 325 -12.38 -61.77 -19.01
CA TYR A 325 -11.41 -62.26 -19.99
C TYR A 325 -11.07 -63.75 -19.78
N VAL A 326 -10.85 -64.19 -18.54
CA VAL A 326 -10.63 -65.61 -18.21
C VAL A 326 -11.86 -66.45 -18.58
N ARG A 327 -13.08 -65.95 -18.29
CA ARG A 327 -14.33 -66.61 -18.73
C ARG A 327 -14.43 -66.71 -20.26
N ALA A 328 -13.96 -65.70 -20.98
CA ALA A 328 -13.87 -65.77 -22.44
C ALA A 328 -12.84 -66.79 -22.91
N ALA A 329 -11.68 -66.87 -22.26
CA ALA A 329 -10.65 -67.87 -22.53
C ALA A 329 -11.17 -69.28 -22.36
N VAL A 330 -11.87 -69.58 -21.26
CA VAL A 330 -12.51 -70.88 -21.02
C VAL A 330 -13.48 -71.26 -22.15
N ARG A 331 -14.23 -70.29 -22.69
CA ARG A 331 -15.18 -70.49 -23.80
C ARG A 331 -14.51 -70.62 -25.17
N SER A 332 -13.28 -70.14 -25.34
CA SER A 332 -12.55 -70.10 -26.60
C SER A 332 -11.89 -71.44 -26.92
N LYS A 333 -12.70 -72.42 -27.33
CA LYS A 333 -12.29 -73.83 -27.52
C LYS A 333 -11.07 -74.00 -28.43
N ASP A 334 -11.06 -73.28 -29.55
CA ASP A 334 -10.03 -73.42 -30.58
C ASP A 334 -8.64 -72.93 -30.11
N ALA A 335 -8.59 -71.92 -29.25
CA ALA A 335 -7.34 -71.36 -28.71
C ALA A 335 -6.50 -72.39 -27.95
N TRP A 336 -7.18 -73.29 -27.25
CA TRP A 336 -6.55 -74.25 -26.34
C TRP A 336 -5.84 -75.41 -27.05
N GLY A 337 -6.24 -75.73 -28.28
CA GLY A 337 -5.58 -76.76 -29.11
C GLY A 337 -4.29 -76.27 -29.78
N GLU A 338 -4.11 -74.95 -29.85
CA GLU A 338 -3.02 -74.29 -30.56
C GLU A 338 -1.90 -73.80 -29.66
N THR A 339 -2.21 -73.45 -28.40
CA THR A 339 -1.19 -72.93 -27.48
C THR A 339 -0.56 -74.01 -26.59
N PRO A 340 0.78 -74.13 -26.59
CA PRO A 340 1.49 -75.02 -25.66
C PRO A 340 1.67 -74.42 -24.26
N SER A 341 1.42 -73.13 -24.08
CA SER A 341 1.69 -72.40 -22.85
C SER A 341 0.64 -71.33 -22.61
N ILE A 342 0.36 -71.06 -21.34
CA ILE A 342 -0.51 -69.96 -20.90
C ILE A 342 0.24 -69.10 -19.89
N SER A 343 -0.20 -67.85 -19.72
CA SER A 343 0.35 -66.97 -18.70
C SER A 343 0.13 -67.54 -17.29
N ASP A 344 1.06 -67.26 -16.38
CA ASP A 344 0.95 -67.70 -14.99
C ASP A 344 -0.27 -67.09 -14.29
N ASP A 345 -0.65 -65.85 -14.65
CA ASP A 345 -1.86 -65.20 -14.15
C ASP A 345 -3.13 -65.95 -14.59
N LEU A 346 -3.20 -66.38 -15.86
CA LEU A 346 -4.34 -67.14 -16.37
C LEU A 346 -4.40 -68.51 -15.70
N ARG A 347 -3.25 -69.19 -15.57
CA ARG A 347 -3.14 -70.47 -14.84
C ARG A 347 -3.63 -70.34 -13.39
N LYS A 348 -3.20 -69.27 -12.70
CA LYS A 348 -3.60 -68.99 -11.31
C LYS A 348 -5.11 -68.78 -11.19
N MET A 349 -5.72 -68.02 -12.11
CA MET A 349 -7.17 -67.79 -12.11
C MET A 349 -7.96 -69.07 -12.40
N LEU A 350 -7.54 -69.88 -13.37
CA LEU A 350 -8.20 -71.15 -13.70
C LEU A 350 -8.13 -72.18 -12.57
N GLY A 351 -7.14 -72.07 -11.69
CA GLY A 351 -7.03 -72.89 -10.48
C GLY A 351 -7.92 -72.44 -9.30
N THR A 352 -8.68 -71.36 -9.45
CA THR A 352 -9.62 -70.91 -8.40
C THR A 352 -10.91 -71.73 -8.42
N LYS A 353 -11.62 -71.77 -7.29
CA LYS A 353 -12.92 -72.47 -7.16
C LYS A 353 -13.97 -72.03 -8.19
N GLU A 354 -13.85 -70.80 -8.69
CA GLU A 354 -14.78 -70.25 -9.67
C GLU A 354 -14.76 -71.02 -11.01
N PHE A 355 -13.60 -71.56 -11.40
CA PHE A 355 -13.41 -72.28 -12.67
C PHE A 355 -13.17 -73.79 -12.47
N GLU A 356 -13.35 -74.30 -11.26
CA GLU A 356 -13.11 -75.71 -10.93
C GLU A 356 -14.01 -76.64 -11.76
N ASN A 357 -15.28 -76.25 -11.91
CA ASN A 357 -16.32 -76.99 -12.62
C ASN A 357 -16.34 -76.76 -14.14
N GLU A 358 -15.53 -75.83 -14.65
CA GLU A 358 -15.46 -75.57 -16.08
C GLU A 358 -14.61 -76.66 -16.76
N THR A 359 -15.25 -77.62 -17.42
CA THR A 359 -14.57 -78.74 -18.08
C THR A 359 -14.25 -78.46 -19.55
N GLY A 360 -14.88 -77.46 -20.16
CA GLY A 360 -14.80 -77.22 -21.60
C GLY A 360 -13.38 -77.04 -22.13
N TYR A 361 -12.54 -76.27 -21.45
CA TYR A 361 -11.14 -76.11 -21.86
C TYR A 361 -10.31 -77.37 -21.58
N LYS A 362 -10.54 -78.03 -20.43
CA LYS A 362 -9.84 -79.28 -20.03
C LYS A 362 -10.08 -80.39 -21.06
N GLU A 363 -11.31 -80.53 -21.54
CA GLU A 363 -11.70 -81.51 -22.54
C GLU A 363 -11.06 -81.25 -23.91
N ASN A 364 -11.01 -79.99 -24.37
CA ASN A 364 -10.43 -79.64 -25.66
C ASN A 364 -8.90 -79.84 -25.68
N ILE A 365 -8.19 -79.35 -24.66
CA ILE A 365 -6.76 -79.64 -24.49
C ILE A 365 -6.54 -81.16 -24.48
N GLY A 366 -7.42 -81.89 -23.80
CA GLY A 366 -7.36 -83.33 -23.69
C GLY A 366 -7.48 -84.03 -25.05
N LYS A 367 -8.47 -83.64 -25.85
CA LYS A 367 -8.72 -84.20 -27.19
C LYS A 367 -7.58 -83.88 -28.16
N ASP A 368 -7.12 -82.64 -28.19
CA ASP A 368 -6.12 -82.20 -29.17
C ASP A 368 -4.72 -82.72 -28.83
N SER A 369 -4.36 -82.76 -27.55
CA SER A 369 -3.09 -83.36 -27.10
C SER A 369 -3.02 -84.86 -27.43
N GLU A 370 -4.10 -85.63 -27.22
CA GLU A 370 -4.18 -87.05 -27.58
C GLU A 370 -4.14 -87.27 -29.10
N ALA A 371 -4.84 -86.43 -29.87
CA ALA A 371 -4.81 -86.47 -31.33
C ALA A 371 -3.41 -86.15 -31.86
N MET A 372 -2.74 -85.13 -31.32
CA MET A 372 -1.39 -84.75 -31.69
C MET A 372 -0.34 -85.78 -31.29
N ALA A 373 -0.43 -86.35 -30.08
CA ALA A 373 0.42 -87.47 -29.67
C ALA A 373 0.28 -88.68 -30.59
N SER A 374 -0.97 -89.02 -30.97
CA SER A 374 -1.24 -90.09 -31.94
C SER A 374 -0.60 -89.81 -33.30
N LYS A 375 -0.73 -88.58 -33.81
CA LYS A 375 -0.17 -88.15 -35.09
C LYS A 375 1.36 -88.12 -35.07
N ALA A 376 1.95 -87.64 -33.99
CA ALA A 376 3.39 -87.59 -33.79
C ALA A 376 4.02 -88.99 -33.78
N MET A 377 3.41 -89.94 -33.06
CA MET A 377 3.86 -91.34 -33.05
C MET A 377 3.70 -92.01 -34.41
N GLY A 378 2.63 -91.72 -35.15
CA GLY A 378 2.36 -92.34 -36.45
C GLY A 378 3.20 -91.79 -37.61
N THR A 379 3.50 -90.49 -37.61
CA THR A 379 4.19 -89.83 -38.75
C THR A 379 5.67 -89.60 -38.52
N GLY A 380 6.11 -89.49 -37.26
CA GLY A 380 7.50 -89.15 -36.92
C GLY A 380 7.94 -87.74 -37.35
N ASN A 381 7.04 -86.89 -37.85
CA ASN A 381 7.38 -85.51 -38.24
C ASN A 381 7.86 -84.72 -37.00
N ALA A 382 9.04 -84.13 -37.11
CA ALA A 382 9.67 -83.34 -36.05
C ALA A 382 8.75 -82.24 -35.48
N GLU A 383 8.01 -81.51 -36.32
CA GLU A 383 7.09 -80.46 -35.86
C GLU A 383 5.91 -81.04 -35.07
N ALA A 384 5.37 -82.18 -35.53
CA ALA A 384 4.27 -82.85 -34.84
C ALA A 384 4.72 -83.43 -33.50
N VAL A 385 5.95 -83.97 -33.43
CA VAL A 385 6.58 -84.48 -32.20
C VAL A 385 6.81 -83.34 -31.21
N GLU A 386 7.37 -82.22 -31.64
CA GLU A 386 7.62 -81.05 -30.79
C GLU A 386 6.32 -80.49 -30.20
N ARG A 387 5.30 -80.30 -31.06
CA ARG A 387 3.98 -79.83 -30.65
C ARG A 387 3.27 -80.81 -29.71
N ALA A 388 3.32 -82.11 -29.99
CA ALA A 388 2.76 -83.13 -29.12
C ALA A 388 3.45 -83.17 -27.76
N LYS A 389 4.79 -83.00 -27.72
CA LYS A 389 5.57 -82.92 -26.47
C LYS A 389 5.10 -81.76 -25.62
N LYS A 390 5.01 -80.56 -26.21
CA LYS A 390 4.54 -79.38 -25.50
C LYS A 390 3.10 -79.51 -24.98
N LEU A 391 2.16 -79.97 -25.80
CA LEU A 391 0.75 -80.12 -25.40
C LEU A 391 0.55 -81.19 -24.31
N CYS A 392 1.25 -82.33 -24.42
CA CYS A 392 1.19 -83.37 -23.39
C CYS A 392 1.89 -82.92 -22.09
N GLN A 393 3.01 -82.20 -22.19
CA GLN A 393 3.69 -81.63 -21.02
C GLN A 393 2.84 -80.55 -20.34
N ALA A 394 2.16 -79.69 -21.11
CA ALA A 394 1.23 -78.70 -20.57
C ALA A 394 0.13 -79.33 -19.72
N ARG A 395 -0.39 -80.52 -20.08
CA ARG A 395 -1.36 -81.25 -19.24
C ARG A 395 -0.77 -81.68 -17.90
N VAL A 396 0.48 -82.15 -17.90
CA VAL A 396 1.22 -82.48 -16.67
C VAL A 396 1.36 -81.22 -15.80
N ASP A 397 1.85 -80.14 -16.41
CA ASP A 397 2.17 -78.89 -15.71
C ASP A 397 0.90 -78.22 -15.15
N TRP A 398 -0.24 -78.37 -15.83
CA TRP A 398 -1.54 -77.83 -15.41
C TRP A 398 -2.34 -78.79 -14.53
N LYS A 399 -1.74 -79.94 -14.14
CA LYS A 399 -2.37 -80.98 -13.32
C LYS A 399 -3.70 -81.48 -13.89
N LEU A 400 -3.81 -81.52 -15.22
CA LEU A 400 -4.94 -82.13 -15.92
C LEU A 400 -4.71 -83.63 -16.00
N GLU A 401 -5.78 -84.43 -16.00
CA GLU A 401 -5.67 -85.86 -16.27
C GLU A 401 -4.92 -86.05 -17.59
N ILE A 402 -3.97 -86.98 -17.65
CA ILE A 402 -3.17 -87.26 -18.86
C ILE A 402 -3.82 -88.46 -19.55
N GLY A 403 -4.09 -88.36 -20.85
CA GLY A 403 -4.62 -89.48 -21.60
C GLY A 403 -3.55 -90.53 -21.94
N LYS A 404 -4.00 -91.73 -22.31
CA LYS A 404 -3.11 -92.88 -22.55
C LYS A 404 -2.12 -92.64 -23.69
N LYS A 405 -2.47 -91.86 -24.72
CA LYS A 405 -1.55 -91.62 -25.86
C LYS A 405 -0.50 -90.59 -25.49
N CYS A 406 -0.86 -89.54 -24.75
CA CYS A 406 0.12 -88.59 -24.22
C CYS A 406 1.10 -89.27 -23.26
N GLU A 407 0.63 -90.11 -22.35
CA GLU A 407 1.48 -90.87 -21.42
C GLU A 407 2.49 -91.75 -22.18
N ARG A 408 2.00 -92.54 -23.16
CA ARG A 408 2.86 -93.37 -24.02
C ARG A 408 3.85 -92.53 -24.83
N PHE A 409 3.40 -91.40 -25.38
CA PHE A 409 4.25 -90.53 -26.17
C PHE A 409 5.37 -89.90 -25.34
N LEU A 410 5.07 -89.39 -24.14
CA LEU A 410 6.07 -88.83 -23.23
C LEU A 410 7.09 -89.89 -22.77
N ALA A 411 6.63 -91.10 -22.42
CA ALA A 411 7.52 -92.22 -22.09
C ALA A 411 8.44 -92.62 -23.26
N LEU A 412 7.90 -92.60 -24.49
CA LEU A 412 8.68 -92.85 -25.70
C LEU A 412 9.75 -91.77 -25.91
N GLN A 413 9.40 -90.49 -25.76
CA GLN A 413 10.38 -89.39 -25.85
C GLN A 413 11.48 -89.50 -24.80
N GLU A 414 11.13 -89.84 -23.56
CA GLU A 414 12.10 -90.03 -22.47
C GLU A 414 13.09 -91.18 -22.77
N SER A 415 12.59 -92.31 -23.29
CA SER A 415 13.45 -93.44 -23.68
C SER A 415 14.38 -93.11 -24.86
N LEU A 416 13.89 -92.35 -25.85
CA LEU A 416 14.71 -91.87 -26.97
C LEU A 416 15.77 -90.86 -26.51
N GLU A 417 15.44 -89.97 -25.57
CA GLU A 417 16.42 -89.04 -24.98
C GLU A 417 17.47 -89.78 -24.15
N LYS A 418 17.10 -90.84 -23.42
CA LYS A 418 18.04 -91.71 -22.71
C LYS A 418 18.96 -92.49 -23.66
N ALA A 419 18.46 -92.94 -24.80
CA ALA A 419 19.26 -93.68 -25.79
C ALA A 419 20.24 -92.79 -26.59
N LYS A 420 20.02 -91.46 -26.61
CA LYS A 420 20.93 -90.49 -27.23
C LYS A 420 22.07 -90.04 -26.30
N LYS A 421 21.92 -90.25 -24.99
CA LYS A 421 22.95 -90.01 -23.98
C LYS A 421 23.80 -91.24 -23.81
#